data_AF-A0A4P7KZP6-F1
#
_entry.id   AF-A0A4P7KZP6-F1
#
_cell.length_a   1.000
_cell.length_b   1.000
_cell.length_c   1.000
_cell.angle_alpha   90.00
_cell.angle_beta   90.00
_cell.angle_gamma   90.00
#
_symmetry.space_group_name_H-M   'P 1'
#
loop_
_entity.id
_entity.type
_entity.pdbx_description
1 polymer ?
#
loop_
_entity_poly.entity_id
_entity_poly.type
_entity_poly.pdbx_seq_one_letter_code
_entity_poly.pdbx_strand_id
1 'polypeptide(L)'
;MNKQQLAAKIWESANQMRSKIEANEYKDYILGFIFYKYLSDQLVQFVTRQGMTPEDIKALNEKDADTVKYVQSNLGYFIAYDNLFST
;
A
#
# COMPACT_ATOMS: atom_id res chain seq x y z
N MET A 1 -2.07 -9.51 -29.90
CA MET A 1 -0.97 -9.36 -28.93
C MET A 1 -0.82 -10.69 -28.19
N ASN A 2 0.30 -11.39 -28.33
CA ASN A 2 0.55 -12.69 -27.71
C ASN A 2 0.98 -12.51 -26.24
N LYS A 3 0.62 -13.45 -25.34
CA LYS A 3 1.07 -13.50 -23.92
C LYS A 3 2.57 -13.24 -23.76
N GLN A 4 3.40 -13.73 -24.68
CA GLN A 4 4.85 -13.50 -24.68
C GLN A 4 5.23 -12.03 -24.91
N GLN A 5 4.52 -11.33 -25.80
CA GLN A 5 4.77 -9.91 -26.08
C GLN A 5 4.33 -9.02 -24.92
N LEU A 6 3.25 -9.39 -24.22
CA LEU A 6 2.81 -8.70 -23.02
C LEU A 6 3.82 -8.87 -21.87
N ALA A 7 4.28 -10.10 -21.64
CA ALA A 7 5.30 -10.37 -20.63
C ALA A 7 6.62 -9.63 -20.92
N ALA A 8 7.05 -9.60 -22.18
CA ALA A 8 8.22 -8.85 -22.60
C ALA A 8 8.07 -7.35 -22.31
N LYS A 9 6.89 -6.77 -22.57
CA LYS A 9 6.62 -5.35 -22.33
C LYS A 9 6.59 -5.01 -20.83
N ILE A 10 6.04 -5.89 -19.99
CA ILE A 10 6.06 -5.73 -18.52
C ILE A 10 7.51 -5.80 -18.01
N TRP A 11 8.28 -6.77 -18.51
CA TRP A 11 9.68 -6.94 -18.13
C TRP A 11 10.54 -5.76 -18.57
N GLU A 12 10.32 -5.24 -19.78
CA GLU A 12 11.03 -4.08 -20.31
C GLU A 12 10.72 -2.81 -19.51
N SER A 13 9.44 -2.55 -19.18
CA SER A 13 9.05 -1.44 -18.31
C SER A 13 9.69 -1.55 -16.92
N ALA A 14 9.72 -2.74 -16.32
CA ALA A 14 10.38 -2.97 -15.05
C ALA A 14 11.91 -2.77 -15.12
N ASN A 15 12.54 -3.16 -16.24
CA ASN A 15 13.98 -3.01 -16.46
C ASN A 15 14.37 -1.54 -16.69
N GLN A 16 13.52 -0.75 -17.35
CA GLN A 16 13.73 0.69 -17.52
C GLN A 16 13.67 1.45 -16.19
N MET A 17 12.79 1.05 -15.26
CA MET A 17 12.77 1.61 -13.90
C MET A 17 14.03 1.25 -13.10
N ARG A 18 14.57 0.05 -13.31
CA ARG A 18 15.81 -0.43 -12.68
C ARG A 18 17.06 0.31 -13.17
N SER A 19 17.07 0.80 -14.40
CA SER A 19 18.23 1.49 -15.01
C SER A 19 18.48 2.90 -14.47
N LYS A 20 17.55 3.49 -13.70
CA LYS A 20 17.65 4.87 -13.19
C LYS A 20 17.94 4.97 -11.69
N ILE A 21 18.08 3.83 -11.02
CA ILE A 21 18.27 3.74 -9.58
C ILE A 21 19.51 2.87 -9.38
N GLU A 22 20.54 3.38 -8.71
CA GLU A 22 21.71 2.56 -8.36
C GLU A 22 21.22 1.29 -7.62
N ALA A 23 21.79 0.12 -7.91
CA ALA A 23 21.25 -1.16 -7.40
C ALA A 23 21.12 -1.19 -5.85
N ASN A 24 21.94 -0.41 -5.16
CA ASN A 24 21.85 -0.20 -3.71
C ASN A 24 20.65 0.68 -3.30
N GLU A 25 20.33 1.73 -4.06
CA GLU A 25 19.17 2.58 -3.81
C GLU A 25 17.85 1.83 -4.10
N TYR A 26 17.83 0.94 -5.10
CA TYR A 26 16.64 0.16 -5.45
C TYR A 26 16.20 -0.74 -4.30
N LYS A 27 17.16 -1.31 -3.55
CA LYS A 27 16.89 -2.13 -2.37
C LYS A 27 16.18 -1.32 -1.28
N ASP A 28 16.61 -0.09 -1.04
CA ASP A 28 16.03 0.74 0.02
C ASP A 28 14.63 1.23 -0.37
N TYR A 29 14.40 1.58 -1.64
CA TYR A 29 13.06 1.95 -2.13
C TYR A 29 12.10 0.76 -2.16
N ILE A 30 12.51 -0.40 -2.68
CA ILE A 30 11.62 -1.55 -2.80
C ILE A 30 11.20 -2.10 -1.43
N LEU A 31 12.10 -2.08 -0.43
CA LEU A 31 11.76 -2.47 0.93
C LEU A 31 10.76 -1.50 1.56
N GLY A 32 10.94 -0.19 1.35
CA GLY A 32 9.96 0.82 1.78
C GLY A 32 8.58 0.60 1.16
N PHE A 33 8.51 0.32 -0.14
CA PHE A 33 7.25 0.02 -0.83
C PHE A 33 6.58 -1.26 -0.34
N ILE A 34 7.34 -2.34 -0.16
CA ILE A 34 6.82 -3.61 0.38
C ILE A 34 6.29 -3.42 1.79
N PHE A 35 7.03 -2.70 2.64
CA PHE A 35 6.61 -2.39 3.99
C PHE A 35 5.35 -1.53 4.02
N TYR A 36 5.27 -0.49 3.17
CA TYR A 36 4.09 0.36 3.06
C TYR A 36 2.84 -0.40 2.62
N LYS A 37 2.99 -1.29 1.62
CA LYS A 37 1.92 -2.20 1.21
C LYS A 37 1.49 -3.09 2.38
N TYR A 38 2.44 -3.68 3.09
CA TYR A 38 2.16 -4.54 4.24
C TYR A 38 1.36 -3.79 5.32
N LEU A 39 1.76 -2.57 5.68
CA LEU A 39 1.04 -1.74 6.65
C LEU A 39 -0.38 -1.39 6.18
N SER A 40 -0.54 -1.05 4.89
CA SER A 40 -1.85 -0.78 4.29
C SER A 40 -2.77 -2.00 4.39
N ASP A 41 -2.27 -3.18 3.99
CA ASP A 41 -3.03 -4.42 4.04
C ASP A 41 -3.40 -4.81 5.49
N GLN A 42 -2.48 -4.64 6.44
CA GLN A 42 -2.75 -4.91 7.85
C GLN A 42 -3.82 -3.99 8.42
N LEU A 43 -3.82 -2.70 8.08
CA LEU A 43 -4.84 -1.77 8.53
C LEU A 43 -6.21 -2.16 7.99
N VAL A 44 -6.32 -2.40 6.68
CA VAL A 44 -7.57 -2.84 6.04
C VAL A 44 -8.08 -4.13 6.67
N GLN A 45 -7.22 -5.14 6.82
CA GLN A 45 -7.59 -6.39 7.48
C GLN A 45 -8.06 -6.19 8.92
N PHE A 46 -7.39 -5.33 9.68
CA PHE A 46 -7.76 -5.03 11.06
C PHE A 46 -9.17 -4.41 11.12
N VAL A 47 -9.42 -3.33 10.36
CA VAL A 47 -10.71 -2.64 10.42
C VAL A 47 -11.85 -3.49 9.84
N THR A 48 -11.58 -4.30 8.81
CA THR A 48 -12.57 -5.27 8.30
C THR A 48 -12.93 -6.32 9.35
N ARG A 49 -11.96 -6.78 10.16
CA ARG A 49 -12.24 -7.71 11.28
C ARG A 49 -13.03 -7.05 12.41
N GLN A 50 -12.93 -5.74 12.58
CA GLN A 50 -13.77 -4.97 13.50
C GLN A 50 -15.18 -4.71 12.94
N GLY A 51 -15.48 -5.18 11.73
CA GLY A 51 -16.81 -5.11 11.12
C GLY A 51 -17.04 -3.87 10.24
N MET A 52 -16.00 -3.09 9.93
CA MET A 52 -16.14 -1.97 8.98
C MET A 52 -16.52 -2.46 7.59
N THR A 53 -17.51 -1.82 6.99
CA THR A 53 -17.92 -2.05 5.61
C THR A 53 -16.93 -1.41 4.61
N PRO A 54 -16.96 -1.79 3.33
CA PRO A 54 -16.16 -1.11 2.30
C PRO A 54 -16.41 0.41 2.24
N GLU A 55 -17.64 0.84 2.52
CA GLU A 55 -18.02 2.25 2.59
C GLU A 55 -17.38 2.96 3.79
N ASP A 56 -17.34 2.32 4.95
CA ASP A 56 -16.67 2.86 6.15
C ASP A 56 -15.16 2.99 5.91
N ILE A 57 -14.56 2.00 5.24
CA ILE A 57 -13.12 2.01 4.89
C ILE A 57 -12.80 3.18 3.96
N LYS A 58 -13.67 3.45 2.98
CA LYS A 58 -13.55 4.63 2.09
C LYS A 58 -13.66 5.96 2.84
N ALA A 59 -14.37 5.97 3.95
CA ALA A 59 -14.51 7.15 4.80
C ALA A 59 -13.35 7.33 5.78
N LEU A 60 -12.41 6.39 5.90
CA LEU A 60 -11.28 6.50 6.83
C LEU A 60 -10.40 7.70 6.50
N ASN A 61 -10.42 8.70 7.38
CA ASN A 61 -9.62 9.91 7.25
C ASN A 61 -9.24 10.45 8.62
N GLU A 62 -8.34 11.43 8.66
CA GLU A 62 -7.77 11.95 9.91
C GLU A 62 -8.70 12.88 10.70
N LYS A 63 -9.89 13.22 10.17
CA LYS A 63 -10.85 14.11 10.85
C LYS A 63 -11.60 13.39 11.97
N ASP A 64 -11.74 12.07 11.88
CA ASP A 64 -12.31 11.25 12.95
C ASP A 64 -11.20 10.84 13.94
N ALA A 65 -10.97 11.71 14.93
CA ALA A 65 -9.91 11.53 15.91
C ALA A 65 -10.10 10.27 16.78
N ASP A 66 -11.33 9.81 16.99
CA ASP A 66 -11.60 8.63 17.81
C ASP A 66 -11.23 7.36 17.05
N THR A 67 -11.62 7.26 15.78
CA THR A 67 -11.19 6.16 14.91
C THR A 67 -9.68 6.14 14.73
N VAL A 68 -9.05 7.29 14.50
CA VAL A 68 -7.57 7.39 14.39
C VAL A 68 -6.90 6.87 15.65
N LYS A 69 -7.31 7.33 16.84
CA LYS A 69 -6.71 6.89 18.12
C LYS A 69 -6.95 5.41 18.38
N TYR A 70 -8.14 4.90 18.04
CA TYR A 70 -8.47 3.50 18.21
C TYR A 70 -7.55 2.61 17.35
N VAL A 71 -7.39 2.94 16.08
CA VAL A 71 -6.50 2.19 15.17
C VAL A 71 -5.04 2.32 15.63
N GLN A 72 -4.58 3.52 15.99
CA GLN A 72 -3.21 3.74 16.49
C GLN A 72 -2.94 2.97 17.79
N SER A 73 -3.90 2.86 18.70
CA SER A 73 -3.71 2.12 19.95
C SER A 73 -3.57 0.61 19.74
N ASN A 74 -4.10 0.08 18.63
CA ASN A 74 -4.04 -1.35 18.31
C ASN A 74 -2.91 -1.70 17.33
N LEU A 75 -2.63 -0.84 16.35
CA LEU A 75 -1.65 -1.10 15.29
C LEU A 75 -0.35 -0.28 15.44
N GLY A 76 -0.36 0.80 16.23
CA GLY A 76 0.77 1.74 16.38
C GLY A 76 0.85 2.81 15.30
N TYR A 77 -0.06 2.79 14.31
CA TYR A 77 -0.09 3.73 13.19
C TYR A 77 -1.51 3.88 12.62
N PHE A 78 -1.71 4.85 11.73
CA PHE A 78 -2.92 5.03 10.94
C PHE A 78 -2.56 5.51 9.53
N ILE A 79 -3.30 5.06 8.52
CA ILE A 79 -3.17 5.49 7.12
C ILE A 79 -4.58 5.84 6.64
N ALA A 80 -4.78 7.09 6.20
CA ALA A 80 -6.04 7.52 5.61
C ALA A 80 -6.32 6.77 4.30
N TYR A 81 -7.60 6.62 3.94
CA TYR A 81 -8.02 5.86 2.76
C TYR A 81 -7.31 6.34 1.47
N ASP A 82 -7.27 7.65 1.26
CA ASP A 82 -6.64 8.28 0.08
C ASP A 82 -5.14 7.97 -0.04
N ASN A 83 -4.51 7.50 1.05
CA ASN A 83 -3.10 7.16 1.08
C ASN A 83 -2.86 5.64 1.03
N LEU A 84 -3.87 4.78 1.24
CA LEU A 84 -3.67 3.33 1.23
C LEU A 84 -3.04 2.84 -0.09
N PHE A 85 -2.21 1.79 -0.02
CA PHE A 85 -1.51 1.26 -1.20
C PHE A 85 -2.47 0.77 -2.32
N SER A 86 -3.69 0.38 -1.98
CA SER A 86 -4.69 -0.12 -2.94
C SER A 86 -5.78 0.92 -3.16
N THR A 87 -5.56 1.82 -4.12
CA THR A 87 -6.62 2.60 -4.78
C THR A 87 -6.82 2.09 -6.20
#